data_AF-A0A0F9KCC6-F1
#
_entry.id   AF-A0A0F9KCC6-F1
#
_cell.length_a   1.000
_cell.length_b   1.000
_cell.length_c   1.000
_cell.angle_alpha   90.00
_cell.angle_beta   90.00
_cell.angle_gamma   90.00
#
_symmetry.space_group_name_H-M   'P 1'
#
loop_
_entity.id
_entity.type
_entity.pdbx_description
1 polymer ?
#
loop_
_entity_poly.entity_id
_entity_poly.type
_entity_poly.pdbx_seq_one_letter_code
_entity_poly.pdbx_strand_id
1 'polypeptide(L)'
;MFPIFHVALPLIFTEIPRIKKLQFNRFALLIGSILPDLIDKPLLLLGFGTGRYFSHNLLFVLISFFTLFLLSKKNLGMSLPFLCGVSIHLILDIPYVPFFYPFILYEDILIGEPILFWMEAYLTKPLIQITEIAGVIFFAYILIKNRLYNTKDILLYFKGNHLQRKLELRNENN
;
A
#
# COMPACT_ATOMS: atom_id res chain seq x y z
N MET A 1 -6.43 -3.30 11.48
CA MET A 1 -5.32 -3.65 10.59
C MET A 1 -5.89 -4.53 9.50
N PHE A 2 -5.80 -4.08 8.24
CA PHE A 2 -6.34 -4.80 7.09
C PHE A 2 -5.19 -5.17 6.13
N PRO A 3 -4.25 -6.04 6.53
CA PRO A 3 -2.97 -6.18 5.82
C PRO A 3 -3.13 -6.54 4.35
N ILE A 4 -4.01 -7.48 4.00
CA ILE A 4 -4.20 -7.90 2.61
C ILE A 4 -4.92 -6.79 1.84
N PHE A 5 -5.94 -6.19 2.46
CA PHE A 5 -6.73 -5.15 1.82
C PHE A 5 -5.92 -3.88 1.51
N HIS A 6 -5.02 -3.47 2.42
CA HIS A 6 -4.13 -2.32 2.23
C HIS A 6 -3.20 -2.47 1.03
N VAL A 7 -2.87 -3.70 0.63
CA VAL A 7 -2.02 -3.98 -0.54
C VAL A 7 -2.86 -4.16 -1.79
N ALA A 8 -3.99 -4.86 -1.68
CA ALA A 8 -4.84 -5.19 -2.83
C ALA A 8 -5.60 -3.98 -3.37
N LEU A 9 -6.09 -3.09 -2.51
CA LEU A 9 -6.90 -1.95 -2.91
C LEU A 9 -6.11 -0.93 -3.77
N PRO A 10 -4.89 -0.50 -3.40
CA PRO A 10 -4.07 0.32 -4.29
C PRO A 10 -3.85 -0.34 -5.66
N LEU A 11 -3.56 -1.65 -5.69
CA LEU A 11 -3.32 -2.34 -6.96
C LEU A 11 -4.56 -2.37 -7.85
N ILE A 12 -5.75 -2.62 -7.29
CA ILE A 12 -6.97 -2.68 -8.11
C ILE A 12 -7.27 -1.33 -8.77
N PHE A 13 -6.94 -0.20 -8.12
CA PHE A 13 -7.03 1.11 -8.76
C PHE A 13 -6.14 1.22 -10.01
N THR A 14 -4.97 0.57 -10.03
CA THR A 14 -4.10 0.56 -11.22
C THR A 14 -4.64 -0.28 -12.38
N GLU A 15 -5.69 -1.07 -12.14
CA GLU A 15 -6.39 -1.82 -13.19
C GLU A 15 -7.46 -1.00 -13.92
N ILE A 16 -7.76 0.21 -13.44
CA ILE A 16 -8.66 1.14 -14.12
C ILE A 16 -8.04 1.53 -15.47
N PRO A 17 -8.76 1.39 -16.61
CA PRO A 17 -8.18 1.58 -17.94
C PRO A 17 -7.45 2.91 -18.17
N ARG A 18 -7.91 3.99 -17.53
CA ARG A 18 -7.27 5.32 -17.62
C ARG A 18 -5.91 5.35 -16.91
N ILE A 19 -5.83 4.79 -15.71
CA ILE A 19 -4.60 4.73 -14.90
C ILE A 19 -3.62 3.73 -15.50
N LYS A 20 -4.13 2.62 -16.04
CA LYS A 20 -3.33 1.54 -16.64
C LYS A 20 -2.50 2.01 -17.84
N LYS A 21 -2.91 3.08 -18.53
CA LYS A 21 -2.16 3.70 -19.64
C LYS A 21 -0.95 4.50 -19.17
N LEU A 22 -0.93 4.92 -17.90
CA LEU A 22 0.22 5.60 -17.32
C LEU A 22 1.31 4.55 -17.03
N GLN A 23 2.57 4.89 -17.29
CA GLN A 23 3.72 4.08 -16.86
C GLN A 23 3.85 4.17 -15.33
N PHE A 24 2.98 3.43 -14.66
CA PHE A 24 2.75 3.51 -13.22
C PHE A 24 3.52 2.39 -12.53
N ASN A 25 4.53 2.75 -11.73
CA ASN A 25 5.33 1.79 -10.98
C ASN A 25 4.51 1.22 -9.81
N ARG A 26 3.92 0.04 -10.01
CA ARG A 26 3.10 -0.64 -9.01
C ARG A 26 3.93 -1.14 -7.83
N PHE A 27 5.22 -1.40 -8.01
CA PHE A 27 6.08 -1.74 -6.88
C PHE A 27 6.19 -0.56 -5.90
N ALA A 28 6.44 0.64 -6.40
CA ALA A 28 6.52 1.84 -5.58
C ALA A 28 5.20 2.14 -4.86
N LEU A 29 4.06 1.92 -5.55
CA LEU A 29 2.73 1.96 -4.95
C LEU A 29 2.60 1.00 -3.76
N LEU A 30 3.01 -0.26 -3.94
CA LEU A 30 2.93 -1.27 -2.89
C LEU A 30 3.82 -0.96 -1.70
N ILE A 31 5.04 -0.48 -1.94
CA ILE A 31 5.92 -0.04 -0.87
C ILE A 31 5.23 1.09 -0.09
N GLY A 32 4.68 2.09 -0.77
CA GLY A 32 3.94 3.16 -0.13
C GLY A 32 2.76 2.67 0.71
N SER A 33 2.01 1.68 0.21
CA SER A 33 0.81 1.18 0.88
C SER A 33 1.05 0.24 2.07
N ILE A 34 2.30 -0.13 2.36
CA ILE A 34 2.63 -0.95 3.54
C ILE A 34 3.64 -0.26 4.46
N LEU A 35 4.36 0.75 3.97
CA LEU A 35 5.47 1.36 4.69
C LEU A 35 5.06 1.94 6.05
N PRO A 36 3.90 2.63 6.21
CA PRO A 36 3.52 3.16 7.51
C PRO A 36 3.41 2.07 8.58
N ASP A 37 2.73 0.97 8.23
CA ASP A 37 2.57 -0.20 9.10
C ASP A 37 3.90 -0.92 9.38
N LEU A 38 4.79 -0.98 8.39
CA LEU A 38 6.10 -1.63 8.51
C LEU A 38 7.03 -0.86 9.45
N ILE A 39 6.83 0.45 9.62
CA ILE A 39 7.61 1.26 10.56
C ILE A 39 6.94 1.25 11.93
N ASP A 40 5.66 1.61 12.00
CA ASP A 40 5.04 1.90 13.28
C ASP A 40 4.76 0.64 14.11
N LYS A 41 4.40 -0.50 13.50
CA LYS A 41 4.09 -1.71 14.27
C LYS A 41 5.32 -2.35 14.92
N PRO A 42 6.48 -2.50 14.24
CA PRO A 42 7.68 -2.94 14.93
C PRO A 42 8.08 -2.00 16.05
N LEU A 43 7.93 -0.68 15.87
CA LEU A 43 8.20 0.29 16.92
C LEU A 43 7.28 0.08 18.13
N LEU A 44 5.99 -0.17 17.92
CA LEU A 44 5.07 -0.53 19.00
C LEU A 44 5.50 -1.80 19.74
N LEU A 45 5.90 -2.85 19.00
CA LEU A 45 6.38 -4.11 19.61
C LEU A 45 7.67 -3.91 20.42
N LEU A 46 8.48 -2.91 20.08
CA LEU A 46 9.67 -2.49 20.82
C LEU A 46 9.34 -1.51 21.97
N GLY A 47 8.07 -1.18 22.20
CA GLY A 47 7.61 -0.28 23.26
C GLY A 47 7.63 1.20 22.90
N PHE A 48 7.76 1.56 21.62
CA PHE A 48 7.78 2.95 21.15
C PHE A 48 6.42 3.37 20.57
N GLY A 49 5.81 4.38 21.17
CA GLY A 49 4.58 5.01 20.70
C GLY A 49 3.37 4.06 20.69
N THR A 50 2.36 4.40 19.90
CA THR A 50 1.06 3.70 19.85
C THR A 50 0.90 2.76 18.65
N GLY A 51 1.95 2.62 17.84
CA GLY A 51 1.87 1.91 16.56
C GLY A 51 1.25 2.72 15.42
N ARG A 52 1.14 4.05 15.57
CA ARG A 52 0.69 4.97 14.50
C ARG A 52 1.43 6.32 14.44
N TYR A 53 2.36 6.59 15.36
CA TYR A 53 2.88 7.95 15.55
C TYR A 53 3.94 8.38 14.55
N PHE A 54 4.84 7.50 14.12
CA PHE A 54 5.96 7.93 13.31
C PHE A 54 5.59 8.03 11.83
N SER A 55 4.72 7.15 11.34
CA SER A 55 4.46 7.04 9.89
C SER A 55 3.01 7.20 9.46
N HIS A 56 2.03 7.18 10.36
CA HIS A 56 0.62 7.49 10.02
C HIS A 56 0.30 8.97 10.24
N ASN A 57 1.11 9.87 9.70
CA ASN A 57 0.89 11.32 9.78
C ASN A 57 1.26 12.01 8.46
N LEU A 58 0.73 13.21 8.21
CA LEU A 58 0.95 13.95 6.96
C LEU A 58 2.41 14.39 6.80
N LEU A 59 3.12 14.65 7.90
CA LEU A 59 4.53 15.02 7.87
C LEU A 59 5.38 13.88 7.27
N PHE A 60 5.14 12.64 7.70
CA PHE A 60 5.77 11.46 7.15
C PHE A 60 5.45 11.27 5.66
N VAL A 61 4.19 11.47 5.26
CA VAL A 61 3.81 11.38 3.83
C VAL A 61 4.62 12.37 2.99
N LEU A 62 4.71 13.63 3.42
CA LEU A 62 5.46 14.65 2.71
C LEU A 62 6.96 14.33 2.66
N ILE A 63 7.57 14.04 3.81
CA ILE A 63 9.01 13.76 3.90
C ILE A 63 9.37 12.53 3.07
N SER A 64 8.64 11.43 3.20
CA SER A 64 8.92 10.20 2.47
C SER A 64 8.73 10.37 0.95
N PHE A 65 7.68 11.09 0.52
CA PHE A 65 7.47 11.43 -0.89
C PHE A 65 8.62 12.28 -1.44
N PHE A 66 8.98 13.38 -0.79
CA PHE A 66 10.05 14.27 -1.27
C PHE A 66 11.41 13.58 -1.25
N THR A 67 11.68 12.76 -0.24
CA THR A 67 12.89 11.94 -0.16
C THR A 67 12.98 11.01 -1.36
N LEU A 68 11.92 10.23 -1.62
CA LEU A 68 11.90 9.33 -2.78
C LEU A 68 11.98 10.11 -4.10
N PHE A 69 11.28 11.23 -4.22
CA PHE A 69 11.29 12.07 -5.41
C PHE A 69 12.71 12.58 -5.72
N LEU A 70 13.46 13.05 -4.71
CA LEU A 70 14.83 13.51 -4.90
C LEU A 70 15.79 12.36 -5.19
N LEU A 71 15.73 11.26 -4.43
CA LEU A 71 16.59 10.08 -4.61
C LEU A 71 16.37 9.40 -5.97
N SER A 72 15.13 9.43 -6.48
CA SER A 72 14.78 8.90 -7.81
C SER A 72 15.06 9.88 -8.95
N LYS A 73 15.84 10.95 -8.71
CA LYS A 73 16.16 11.99 -9.72
C LYS A 73 14.90 12.62 -10.33
N LYS A 74 13.90 12.90 -9.50
CA LYS A 74 12.61 13.49 -9.86
C LYS A 74 11.73 12.60 -10.73
N ASN A 75 11.86 11.27 -10.63
CA ASN A 75 11.04 10.32 -11.39
C ASN A 75 9.62 10.23 -10.84
N LEU A 76 8.70 11.00 -11.44
CA LEU A 76 7.28 11.01 -11.09
C LEU A 76 6.58 9.66 -11.31
N GLY A 77 7.07 8.84 -12.25
CA GLY A 77 6.55 7.49 -12.49
C GLY A 77 6.81 6.52 -11.34
N MET A 78 7.67 6.89 -10.39
CA MET A 78 7.95 6.14 -9.16
C MET A 78 7.41 6.86 -7.91
N SER A 79 7.64 8.17 -7.78
CA SER A 79 7.27 8.92 -6.58
C SER A 79 5.76 9.14 -6.43
N LEU A 80 5.03 9.38 -7.52
CA LEU A 80 3.57 9.56 -7.46
C LEU A 80 2.84 8.26 -7.09
N PRO A 81 3.18 7.09 -7.67
CA PRO A 81 2.62 5.81 -7.19
C PRO A 81 2.88 5.60 -5.71
N PHE A 82 4.11 5.84 -5.24
CA PHE A 82 4.42 5.74 -3.81
C PHE A 82 3.53 6.65 -2.95
N LEU A 83 3.41 7.93 -3.31
CA LEU A 83 2.53 8.87 -2.61
C LEU A 83 1.07 8.41 -2.60
N CYS A 84 0.60 7.86 -3.72
CA CYS A 84 -0.74 7.30 -3.82
C CYS A 84 -0.92 6.12 -2.87
N GLY A 85 0.09 5.25 -2.76
CA GLY A 85 0.07 4.09 -1.86
C GLY A 85 0.00 4.52 -0.40
N VAL A 86 0.88 5.43 0.03
CA VAL A 86 0.88 5.97 1.40
C VAL A 86 -0.44 6.69 1.69
N SER A 87 -0.95 7.50 0.75
CA SER A 87 -2.22 8.21 0.94
C SER A 87 -3.41 7.26 1.10
N ILE A 88 -3.51 6.21 0.27
CA ILE A 88 -4.56 5.20 0.39
C ILE A 88 -4.44 4.47 1.73
N HIS A 89 -3.22 4.17 2.17
CA HIS A 89 -2.98 3.57 3.49
C HIS A 89 -3.59 4.41 4.61
N LEU A 90 -3.27 5.71 4.65
CA LEU A 90 -3.83 6.61 5.65
C LEU A 90 -5.37 6.70 5.55
N ILE A 91 -5.93 6.76 4.35
CA ILE A 91 -7.39 6.81 4.17
C ILE A 91 -8.07 5.56 4.75
N LEU A 92 -7.47 4.38 4.55
CA LEU A 92 -8.01 3.11 5.06
C LEU A 92 -7.95 2.98 6.58
N ASP A 93 -7.08 3.74 7.24
CA ASP A 93 -6.92 3.73 8.69
C ASP A 93 -7.72 4.82 9.42
N ILE A 94 -8.45 5.69 8.69
CA ILE A 94 -9.38 6.66 9.28
C ILE A 94 -10.44 5.90 10.11
N PRO A 95 -10.81 6.40 11.31
CA PRO A 95 -10.46 7.69 11.91
C PRO A 95 -9.21 7.69 12.80
N TYR A 96 -8.47 6.59 12.87
CA TYR A 96 -7.39 6.41 13.85
C TYR A 96 -6.04 7.01 13.43
N VAL A 97 -6.03 7.85 12.40
CA VAL A 97 -4.81 8.45 11.84
C VAL A 97 -4.50 9.78 12.54
N PRO A 98 -3.36 9.90 13.24
CA PRO A 98 -2.93 11.14 13.88
C PRO A 98 -2.29 12.09 12.85
N PHE A 99 -3.12 12.64 11.94
CA PHE A 99 -2.66 13.41 10.77
C PHE A 99 -1.62 14.49 11.07
N PHE A 100 -1.73 15.18 12.20
CA PHE A 100 -0.91 16.33 12.55
C PHE A 100 0.15 16.05 13.64
N TYR A 101 0.36 14.79 14.02
CA TYR A 101 1.49 14.44 14.90
C TYR A 101 2.82 14.79 14.21
N PRO A 102 3.84 15.32 14.93
CA PRO A 102 3.93 15.54 16.37
C PRO A 102 3.43 16.93 16.85
N PHE A 103 2.83 17.74 15.99
CA PHE A 103 2.40 19.11 16.33
C PHE A 103 1.11 19.13 17.18
N ILE A 104 0.25 18.12 16.99
CA ILE A 104 -0.95 17.90 17.79
C ILE A 104 -0.83 16.53 18.46
N LEU A 105 -1.09 16.50 19.77
CA LEU A 105 -1.16 15.27 20.55
C LEU A 105 -2.55 14.65 20.45
N TYR A 106 -2.61 13.34 20.29
CA TYR A 106 -3.84 12.56 20.19
C TYR A 106 -3.98 11.69 21.43
N GLU A 107 -5.21 11.31 21.78
CA GLU A 107 -5.44 10.38 22.88
C GLU A 107 -4.91 8.99 22.53
N ASP A 108 -4.06 8.45 23.41
CA ASP A 108 -3.43 7.15 23.22
C ASP A 108 -4.42 6.02 23.50
N ILE A 109 -4.57 5.10 22.54
CA ILE A 109 -5.03 3.75 22.86
C ILE A 109 -3.79 2.95 23.24
N LEU A 110 -3.52 2.84 24.54
CA LEU A 110 -2.44 2.00 25.03
C LEU A 110 -2.77 0.53 24.78
N ILE A 111 -2.02 -0.10 23.87
CA ILE A 111 -2.17 -1.52 23.56
C ILE A 111 -1.07 -2.29 24.30
N GLY A 112 -1.42 -2.86 25.46
CA GLY A 112 -0.50 -3.62 26.29
C GLY A 112 -0.01 -4.92 25.64
N GLU A 113 -0.90 -5.62 24.92
CA GLU A 113 -0.56 -6.84 24.17
C GLU A 113 -0.96 -6.70 22.68
N PRO A 114 -0.11 -6.07 21.84
CA PRO A 114 -0.45 -5.75 20.46
C PRO A 114 -0.83 -6.97 19.61
N ILE A 115 -0.10 -8.07 19.75
CA ILE A 115 -0.32 -9.28 18.96
C ILE A 115 -1.68 -9.90 19.29
N LEU A 116 -1.99 -10.07 20.58
CA LEU A 116 -3.27 -10.63 21.01
C LEU A 116 -4.42 -9.73 20.57
N PHE A 117 -4.30 -8.42 20.75
CA PHE A 117 -5.30 -7.45 20.30
C PHE A 117 -5.56 -7.53 18.79
N TRP A 118 -4.51 -7.65 17.96
CA TRP A 118 -4.68 -7.78 16.51
C TRP A 118 -5.31 -9.11 16.12
N MET A 119 -4.93 -10.21 16.77
CA MET A 119 -5.54 -11.53 16.55
C MET A 119 -7.02 -11.52 16.91
N GLU A 120 -7.36 -10.98 18.09
CA GLU A 120 -8.75 -10.85 18.53
C GLU A 120 -9.54 -9.98 17.54
N ALA A 121 -9.00 -8.84 17.13
CA ALA A 121 -9.66 -7.96 16.17
C ALA A 121 -9.94 -8.68 14.84
N TYR A 122 -8.99 -9.48 14.33
CA TYR A 122 -9.15 -10.24 13.10
C TYR A 122 -10.26 -11.31 13.20
N LEU A 123 -10.39 -11.96 14.35
CA LEU A 123 -11.36 -13.04 14.58
C LEU A 123 -12.77 -12.53 14.96
N THR A 124 -12.87 -11.33 15.52
CA THR A 124 -14.11 -10.84 16.13
C THR A 124 -14.75 -9.68 15.38
N LYS A 125 -13.99 -8.86 14.63
CA LYS A 125 -14.52 -7.67 13.96
C LYS A 125 -14.95 -8.00 12.53
N PRO A 126 -16.25 -8.01 12.19
CA PRO A 126 -16.73 -8.39 10.86
C PRO A 126 -16.19 -7.51 9.74
N LEU A 127 -15.99 -6.21 10.01
CA LEU A 127 -15.45 -5.28 9.03
C LEU A 127 -14.01 -5.65 8.62
N ILE A 128 -13.19 -6.15 9.55
CA ILE A 128 -11.83 -6.64 9.24
C ILE A 128 -11.92 -7.86 8.34
N GLN A 129 -12.80 -8.80 8.66
CA GLN A 129 -12.96 -10.02 7.87
C GLN A 129 -13.44 -9.73 6.44
N ILE A 130 -14.46 -8.88 6.29
CA ILE A 130 -15.02 -8.52 4.97
C ILE A 130 -13.96 -7.86 4.08
N THR A 131 -13.22 -6.89 4.63
CA THR A 131 -12.18 -6.18 3.87
C THR A 131 -11.00 -7.09 3.52
N GLU A 132 -10.57 -7.98 4.42
CA GLU A 132 -9.52 -8.96 4.11
C GLU A 132 -9.94 -9.95 3.02
N ILE A 133 -11.17 -10.47 3.11
CA ILE A 133 -11.76 -11.33 2.06
C ILE A 133 -11.82 -10.57 0.72
N ALA A 134 -12.28 -9.32 0.73
CA ALA A 134 -12.28 -8.48 -0.47
C ALA A 134 -10.87 -8.27 -1.03
N GLY A 135 -9.86 -8.11 -0.17
CA GLY A 135 -8.45 -8.03 -0.57
C GLY A 135 -7.97 -9.28 -1.28
N VAL A 136 -8.29 -10.47 -0.77
CA VAL A 136 -7.99 -11.75 -1.42
C VAL A 136 -8.67 -11.85 -2.79
N ILE A 137 -9.94 -11.47 -2.88
CA ILE A 137 -10.69 -11.47 -4.15
C ILE A 137 -10.03 -10.53 -5.17
N PHE A 138 -9.63 -9.33 -4.76
CA PHE A 138 -8.95 -8.37 -5.63
C PHE A 138 -7.61 -8.91 -6.13
N PHE A 139 -6.82 -9.55 -5.28
CA PHE A 139 -5.59 -10.20 -5.71
C PHE A 139 -5.84 -11.31 -6.73
N ALA A 140 -6.79 -12.20 -6.46
CA ALA A 140 -7.16 -13.26 -7.37
C ALA A 140 -7.59 -12.69 -8.73
N TYR A 141 -8.42 -11.65 -8.73
CA TYR A 141 -8.82 -10.94 -9.95
C TYR A 141 -7.63 -10.37 -10.72
N ILE A 142 -6.70 -9.67 -10.06
CA ILE A 142 -5.51 -9.09 -10.69
C ILE A 142 -4.64 -10.19 -11.32
N LEU A 143 -4.42 -11.28 -10.59
CA LEU A 143 -3.58 -12.40 -11.02
C LEU A 143 -4.18 -13.09 -12.25
N ILE A 144 -5.47 -13.42 -12.21
CA ILE A 144 -6.17 -14.11 -13.31
C ILE A 144 -6.28 -13.20 -14.54
N LYS A 145 -6.72 -11.95 -14.37
CA LYS A 145 -6.91 -11.00 -15.47
C LYS A 145 -5.62 -10.68 -16.21
N ASN A 146 -4.52 -10.52 -15.48
CA ASN A 146 -3.21 -10.20 -16.06
C ASN A 146 -2.36 -11.45 -16.35
N ARG A 147 -2.88 -12.67 -16.08
CA ARG A 147 -2.18 -13.96 -16.29
C ARG A 147 -0.81 -14.01 -15.61
N LEU A 148 -0.73 -13.54 -14.36
CA LEU A 148 0.51 -13.42 -13.60
C LEU A 148 0.92 -14.75 -12.96
N TYR A 149 1.12 -15.79 -13.77
CA TYR A 149 1.43 -17.14 -13.29
C TYR A 149 2.94 -17.39 -13.14
N ASN A 150 3.77 -16.53 -13.74
CA ASN A 150 5.22 -16.67 -13.75
C ASN A 150 5.89 -15.46 -13.07
N THR A 151 7.04 -15.69 -12.43
CA THR A 151 7.80 -14.65 -11.73
C THR A 151 8.23 -13.50 -12.65
N LYS A 152 8.58 -13.78 -13.91
CA LYS A 152 8.94 -12.77 -14.92
C LYS A 152 7.78 -11.81 -15.20
N ASP A 153 6.57 -12.36 -15.35
CA ASP A 153 5.37 -11.57 -15.67
C ASP A 153 4.93 -10.73 -14.48
N ILE A 154 5.04 -11.29 -13.26
CA ILE A 154 4.86 -10.56 -11.99
C ILE A 154 5.84 -9.37 -11.89
N LEU A 155 7.13 -9.60 -12.14
CA LEU A 155 8.14 -8.55 -12.05
C LEU A 155 7.87 -7.42 -13.07
N LEU A 156 7.48 -7.78 -14.30
CA LEU A 156 7.14 -6.82 -15.35
C LEU A 156 5.85 -6.04 -15.05
N TYR A 157 4.86 -6.72 -14.46
CA TYR A 157 3.65 -6.09 -13.96
C TYR A 157 3.96 -5.02 -12.92
N PHE A 158 4.84 -5.35 -11.97
CA PHE A 158 5.25 -4.42 -10.92
C PHE A 158 6.08 -3.24 -11.42
N LYS A 159 6.94 -3.46 -12.42
CA LYS A 159 7.71 -2.38 -13.07
C LYS A 159 6.85 -1.40 -13.88
N GLY A 160 5.61 -1.75 -14.20
CA GLY A 160 4.71 -0.91 -15.02
C GLY A 160 4.81 -1.15 -16.52
N ASN A 161 5.69 -2.06 -16.98
CA ASN A 161 5.99 -2.27 -18.42
C ASN A 161 5.11 -3.34 -19.10
N HIS A 162 4.23 -4.02 -18.35
CA HIS A 162 3.47 -5.17 -18.83
C HIS A 162 2.62 -4.90 -20.09
N LEU A 163 2.07 -3.68 -20.24
CA LEU A 163 1.25 -3.34 -21.41
C LEU A 163 2.06 -3.25 -22.69
N GLN A 164 3.29 -2.72 -22.61
CA GLN A 164 4.18 -2.58 -23.76
C GLN A 164 4.59 -3.95 -24.30
N ARG A 165 4.96 -4.88 -23.41
CA ARG A 165 5.29 -6.26 -23.79
C ARG A 165 4.10 -7.02 -24.39
N LYS A 166 2.89 -6.82 -23.88
CA LYS A 166 1.69 -7.45 -24.43
C LYS A 166 1.36 -6.93 -25.84
N LEU A 167 1.67 -5.67 -26.13
CA LEU A 167 1.55 -5.10 -27.47
C LEU A 167 2.65 -5.64 -28.40
N GLU A 168 3.90 -5.72 -27.92
CA GLU A 168 5.02 -6.30 -28.66
C GLU A 168 4.74 -7.76 -29.06
N LEU A 169 4.35 -8.62 -28.12
CA LEU A 169 4.00 -10.02 -28.38
C LEU A 169 2.79 -10.18 -29.32
N ARG A 170 1.88 -9.19 -29.39
CA ARG A 170 0.74 -9.23 -30.30
C ARG A 170 1.16 -8.83 -31.72
N ASN A 171 2.15 -7.96 -31.86
CA ASN A 171 2.69 -7.54 -33.15
C ASN A 171 3.69 -8.55 -33.73
N GLU A 172 4.36 -9.37 -32.91
CA GLU A 172 5.23 -10.46 -33.36
C GLU A 172 4.46 -11.68 -33.91
N ASN A 173 3.15 -11.78 -33.62
CA ASN A 173 2.28 -12.89 -34.03
C ASN A 173 1.29 -12.52 -35.16
N ASN A 174 1.44 -11.33 -35.76
CA ASN A 174 0.66 -10.85 -36.92
C ASN A 174 1.60 -10.58 -38.08
#